data_AF-A0A4Y2JSF7-F1
#
_entry.id   AF-A0A4Y2JSF7-F1
#
_cell.length_a   1.000
_cell.length_b   1.000
_cell.length_c   1.000
_cell.angle_alpha   90.00
_cell.angle_beta   90.00
_cell.angle_gamma   90.00
#
_symmetry.space_group_name_H-M   'P 1'
#
loop_
_entity.id
_entity.type
_entity.pdbx_description
1 polymer ?
#
loop_
_entity_poly.entity_id
_entity_poly.type
_entity_poly.pdbx_seq_one_letter_code
_entity_poly.pdbx_strand_id
1 'polypeptide(L)'
;MQVQLEILPDAAMMPHLLHFNELPFKNLFEYLDGETTGPASISGKIGKQLTDRVKLPIMNCEAIELDEINMNKTGLSKDQQYLLDIGRTIQTGQCAPDLAVRDTGPLSHSRWLTCANWVLRLFISQSSPTSELKMLVNCIMKTYAPV
;
A
#
# COMPACT_ATOMS: atom_id res chain seq x y z
N MET A 1 21.47 25.90 14.63
CA MET A 1 22.05 24.57 14.34
C MET A 1 21.07 23.54 14.87
N GLN A 2 20.08 23.17 14.07
CA GLN A 2 19.15 22.12 14.47
C GLN A 2 19.81 20.77 14.19
N VAL A 3 19.91 19.95 15.21
CA VAL A 3 20.39 18.57 15.13
C VAL A 3 19.21 17.76 14.59
N GLN A 4 19.32 17.29 13.35
CA GLN A 4 18.45 16.23 12.84
C GLN A 4 18.78 14.97 13.67
N LEU A 5 17.86 14.56 14.55
CA LEU A 5 17.91 13.22 15.13
C LEU A 5 17.46 12.24 14.04
N GLU A 6 18.42 11.57 13.39
CA GLU A 6 18.15 10.35 12.64
C GLU A 6 17.76 9.25 13.63
N ILE A 7 16.46 9.12 13.89
CA ILE A 7 15.91 7.97 14.61
C ILE A 7 15.67 6.88 13.56
N LEU A 8 16.65 6.00 13.38
CA LEU A 8 16.42 4.71 12.72
C LEU A 8 15.36 3.97 13.54
N PRO A 9 14.19 3.61 12.97
CA PRO A 9 13.16 2.92 13.74
C PRO A 9 13.63 1.50 14.05
N ASP A 10 13.87 1.23 15.34
CA ASP A 10 14.01 -0.12 15.88
C ASP A 10 12.83 -0.99 15.43
N ALA A 11 13.09 -2.24 15.07
CA ALA A 11 12.07 -3.19 14.56
C ALA A 11 10.87 -3.38 15.53
N ALA A 12 11.03 -3.02 16.81
CA ALA A 12 9.98 -3.05 17.82
C ALA A 12 9.01 -1.84 17.78
N MET A 13 9.36 -0.72 17.13
CA MET A 13 8.51 0.48 17.01
C MET A 13 7.55 0.43 15.82
N MET A 14 7.78 -0.48 14.87
CA MET A 14 6.98 -0.67 13.67
C MET A 14 5.47 -0.88 13.94
N PRO A 15 5.03 -1.75 14.87
CA PRO A 15 3.60 -2.01 15.08
C PRO A 15 2.79 -0.81 15.58
N HIS A 16 3.39 0.04 16.42
CA HIS A 16 2.70 1.21 17.00
C HIS A 16 2.61 2.39 16.02
N LEU A 17 3.61 2.54 15.13
CA LEU A 17 3.60 3.56 14.07
C LEU A 17 2.58 3.23 12.99
N LEU A 18 2.37 1.94 12.68
CA LEU A 18 1.38 1.50 11.70
C LEU A 18 -0.03 1.98 12.06
N HIS A 19 -0.48 1.82 13.31
CA HIS A 19 -1.84 2.22 13.72
C HIS A 19 -2.11 3.73 13.64
N PHE A 20 -1.11 4.58 13.89
CA PHE A 20 -1.27 6.03 13.73
C PHE A 20 -1.36 6.44 12.24
N ASN A 21 -0.64 5.69 11.41
CA ASN A 21 -0.54 5.87 9.97
C ASN A 21 -1.74 5.27 9.21
N GLU A 22 -2.60 4.49 9.87
CA GLU A 22 -3.84 3.96 9.27
C GLU A 22 -4.88 5.05 9.00
N LEU A 23 -4.94 6.09 9.83
CA LEU A 23 -6.02 7.08 9.80
C LEU A 23 -6.00 7.99 8.54
N PRO A 24 -4.86 8.53 8.08
CA PRO A 24 -4.81 9.32 6.84
C PRO A 24 -5.22 8.51 5.61
N PHE A 25 -4.74 7.26 5.50
CA PHE A 25 -5.11 6.38 4.40
C PHE A 25 -6.59 6.05 4.42
N LYS A 26 -7.13 5.69 5.59
CA LYS A 26 -8.57 5.42 5.77
C LYS A 26 -9.42 6.60 5.31
N ASN A 27 -9.14 7.80 5.81
CA ASN A 27 -9.92 8.99 5.50
C ASN A 27 -9.88 9.32 4.00
N LEU A 28 -8.69 9.20 3.37
CA LEU A 28 -8.55 9.43 1.94
C LEU A 28 -9.28 8.36 1.11
N PHE A 29 -9.20 7.10 1.53
CA PHE A 29 -9.90 6.00 0.88
C PHE A 29 -11.41 6.19 0.94
N GLU A 30 -11.96 6.51 2.11
CA GLU A 30 -13.39 6.79 2.29
C GLU A 30 -13.84 8.02 1.48
N TYR A 31 -13.03 9.07 1.41
CA TYR A 31 -13.32 10.25 0.58
C TYR A 31 -13.37 9.92 -0.92
N LEU A 32 -12.42 9.13 -1.43
CA LEU A 32 -12.31 8.82 -2.86
C LEU A 32 -13.25 7.70 -3.32
N ASP A 33 -13.52 6.70 -2.46
CA ASP A 33 -14.45 5.61 -2.79
C ASP A 33 -15.91 6.02 -2.53
N GLY A 34 -16.14 6.98 -1.63
CA GLY A 34 -17.45 7.43 -1.17
C GLY A 34 -17.89 6.72 0.10
N GLU A 35 -18.93 7.26 0.75
CA GLU A 35 -19.46 6.69 2.00
C GLU A 35 -19.86 5.22 1.81
N THR A 36 -19.34 4.36 2.68
CA THR A 36 -19.76 2.96 2.73
C THR A 36 -21.25 2.90 3.10
N THR A 37 -22.04 2.09 2.40
CA THR A 37 -23.47 1.91 2.71
C THR A 37 -23.72 1.09 3.98
N GLY A 38 -22.64 0.73 4.70
CA GLY A 38 -22.63 -0.08 5.92
C GLY A 38 -21.20 -0.47 6.31
N PRO A 39 -20.98 -0.97 7.55
CA PRO A 39 -19.65 -1.22 8.14
C PRO A 39 -18.81 -2.28 7.42
N ALA A 40 -19.37 -2.98 6.43
CA ALA A 40 -18.71 -4.04 5.66
C ALA A 40 -18.86 -3.88 4.13
N SER A 41 -19.47 -2.79 3.65
CA SER A 41 -19.74 -2.62 2.22
C SER A 41 -18.85 -1.54 1.64
N ILE A 42 -17.75 -1.99 1.04
CA ILE A 42 -16.98 -1.22 0.07
C ILE A 42 -17.82 -1.15 -1.22
N SER A 43 -18.55 -0.06 -1.42
CA SER A 43 -19.54 0.07 -2.50
C SER A 43 -19.10 1.01 -3.62
N GLY A 44 -18.03 1.77 -3.41
CA GLY A 44 -17.50 2.71 -4.37
C GLY A 44 -16.79 2.05 -5.54
N LYS A 45 -16.38 2.89 -6.50
CA LYS A 45 -15.77 2.42 -7.75
C LYS A 45 -14.39 1.80 -7.52
N ILE A 46 -13.60 2.31 -6.59
CA ILE A 46 -12.27 1.77 -6.26
C ILE A 46 -12.46 0.46 -5.50
N GLY A 47 -13.39 0.48 -4.57
CA GLY A 47 -13.79 -0.64 -3.77
C GLY A 47 -14.27 -1.87 -4.52
N LYS A 48 -15.18 -1.67 -5.48
CA LYS A 48 -15.61 -2.72 -6.40
C LYS A 48 -14.44 -3.27 -7.21
N GLN A 49 -13.54 -2.40 -7.67
CA GLN A 49 -12.34 -2.86 -8.37
C GLN A 49 -11.44 -3.73 -7.48
N LEU A 50 -11.30 -3.43 -6.19
CA LEU A 50 -10.54 -4.28 -5.26
C LEU A 50 -11.19 -5.66 -5.08
N THR A 51 -12.52 -5.71 -5.01
CA THR A 51 -13.28 -6.95 -4.84
C THR A 51 -13.24 -7.82 -6.11
N ASP A 52 -13.39 -7.20 -7.28
CA ASP A 52 -13.45 -7.89 -8.57
C ASP A 52 -12.06 -8.32 -9.08
N ARG A 53 -11.00 -7.57 -8.72
CA ARG A 53 -9.64 -7.77 -9.27
C ARG A 53 -8.70 -8.60 -8.39
N VAL A 54 -9.24 -9.37 -7.43
CA VAL A 54 -8.49 -10.32 -6.59
C VAL A 54 -7.62 -11.31 -7.41
N LYS A 55 -7.83 -11.44 -8.73
CA LYS A 55 -7.16 -12.40 -9.62
C LYS A 55 -6.37 -11.80 -10.80
N LEU A 56 -6.15 -10.49 -10.85
CA LEU A 56 -5.48 -9.93 -12.02
C LEU A 56 -3.98 -10.22 -12.06
N PRO A 57 -3.41 -10.44 -13.27
CA PRO A 57 -1.98 -10.58 -13.44
C PRO A 57 -1.30 -9.25 -13.12
N ILE A 58 -0.20 -9.34 -12.38
CA ILE A 58 0.66 -8.18 -12.13
C ILE A 58 1.46 -7.88 -13.40
N MET A 59 1.51 -6.62 -13.82
CA MET A 59 2.22 -6.16 -15.01
C MET A 59 3.27 -5.12 -14.64
N ASN A 60 4.20 -4.82 -15.56
CA ASN A 60 5.07 -3.65 -15.40
C ASN A 60 4.22 -2.38 -15.34
N CYS A 61 4.46 -1.57 -14.33
CA CYS A 61 3.62 -0.43 -13.98
C CYS A 61 4.32 0.89 -14.32
N GLU A 62 3.54 1.97 -14.34
CA GLU A 62 4.11 3.32 -14.38
C GLU A 62 4.89 3.56 -13.09
N ALA A 63 6.18 3.86 -13.22
CA ALA A 63 7.02 4.16 -12.07
C ALA A 63 6.56 5.47 -11.42
N ILE A 64 6.51 5.50 -10.09
CA ILE A 64 6.25 6.72 -9.31
C ILE A 64 7.55 7.14 -8.64
N GLU A 65 7.90 8.42 -8.77
CA GLU A 65 9.02 9.01 -8.04
C GLU A 65 8.68 9.03 -6.54
N LEU A 66 9.44 8.26 -5.78
CA LEU A 66 9.31 8.08 -4.33
C LEU A 66 10.69 8.18 -3.71
N ASP A 67 10.73 8.54 -2.42
CA ASP A 67 11.96 8.49 -1.63
C ASP A 67 12.52 7.05 -1.59
N GLU A 68 13.83 6.94 -1.43
CA GLU A 68 14.52 5.65 -1.49
C GLU A 68 14.12 4.73 -0.33
N ILE A 69 13.57 3.56 -0.65
CA ILE A 69 13.17 2.56 0.34
C ILE A 69 14.39 1.73 0.80
N ASN A 70 15.12 2.24 1.79
CA ASN A 70 16.37 1.64 2.30
C ASN A 70 16.17 0.61 3.44
N MET A 71 14.93 0.18 3.73
CA MET A 71 14.68 -0.79 4.80
C MET A 71 15.00 -2.24 4.39
N ASN A 72 15.70 -2.97 5.27
CA ASN A 72 15.91 -4.40 5.12
C ASN A 72 14.66 -5.20 5.57
N LYS A 73 14.49 -6.43 5.05
CA LYS A 73 13.31 -7.25 5.36
C LYS A 73 13.39 -7.99 6.69
N THR A 74 14.52 -7.90 7.40
CA THR A 74 14.81 -8.72 8.57
C THR A 74 13.87 -8.35 9.72
N GLY A 75 13.19 -9.34 10.30
CA GLY A 75 12.25 -9.12 11.40
C GLY A 75 10.88 -8.57 11.01
N LEU A 76 10.61 -8.37 9.71
CA LEU A 76 9.31 -7.91 9.23
C LEU A 76 8.29 -9.05 9.09
N SER A 77 7.02 -8.75 9.36
CA SER A 77 5.92 -9.66 9.05
C SER A 77 5.76 -9.85 7.54
N LYS A 78 5.04 -10.90 7.12
CA LYS A 78 4.78 -11.19 5.70
C LYS A 78 4.11 -10.01 4.99
N ASP A 79 3.17 -9.34 5.65
CA ASP A 79 2.43 -8.20 5.08
C ASP A 79 3.34 -6.97 4.89
N GLN A 80 4.27 -6.73 5.82
CA GLN A 80 5.25 -5.66 5.72
C GLN A 80 6.32 -5.94 4.65
N GLN A 81 6.78 -7.19 4.54
CA GLN A 81 7.70 -7.59 3.48
C GLN A 81 7.06 -7.44 2.10
N TYR A 82 5.77 -7.79 1.98
CA TYR A 82 5.00 -7.56 0.76
C TYR A 82 4.92 -6.07 0.41
N LEU A 83 4.61 -5.22 1.39
CA LEU A 83 4.57 -3.77 1.23
C LEU A 83 5.90 -3.20 0.70
N LEU A 84 7.04 -3.63 1.26
CA LEU A 84 8.35 -3.16 0.79
C LEU A 84 8.65 -3.62 -0.64
N ASP A 85 8.33 -4.88 -0.96
CA ASP A 85 8.57 -5.42 -2.30
C ASP A 85 7.73 -4.73 -3.36
N ILE A 86 6.44 -4.51 -3.09
CA ILE A 86 5.56 -3.83 -4.02
C ILE A 86 5.91 -2.34 -4.14
N GLY A 87 6.34 -1.70 -3.05
CA GLY A 87 6.83 -0.33 -3.07
C GLY A 87 8.04 -0.15 -3.98
N ARG A 88 9.01 -1.06 -3.92
CA ARG A 88 10.19 -1.07 -4.82
C ARG A 88 9.80 -1.32 -6.27
N THR A 89 8.83 -2.20 -6.51
CA THR A 89 8.27 -2.41 -7.86
C THR A 89 7.62 -1.14 -8.41
N ILE A 90 6.90 -0.38 -7.58
CA ILE A 90 6.30 0.90 -7.99
C ILE A 90 7.37 1.97 -8.23
N GLN A 91 8.42 2.02 -7.42
CA GLN A 91 9.51 2.98 -7.61
C GLN A 91 10.30 2.71 -8.91
N THR A 92 10.49 1.43 -9.27
CA THR A 92 11.28 1.02 -10.44
C THR A 92 10.44 0.78 -11.71
N GLY A 93 9.11 0.64 -11.55
CA GLY A 93 8.20 0.18 -12.59
C GLY A 93 8.32 -1.31 -12.95
N GLN A 94 9.27 -2.05 -12.34
CA GLN A 94 9.58 -3.45 -12.67
C GLN A 94 8.96 -4.40 -11.65
N CYS A 95 8.07 -5.28 -12.11
CA CYS A 95 7.49 -6.31 -11.24
C CYS A 95 8.37 -7.55 -11.19
N ALA A 96 8.72 -7.98 -9.97
CA ALA A 96 9.34 -9.29 -9.77
C ALA A 96 8.31 -10.42 -9.98
N PRO A 97 8.65 -11.52 -10.68
CA PRO A 97 7.70 -12.60 -10.97
C PRO A 97 7.11 -13.27 -9.71
N ASP A 98 7.88 -13.33 -8.63
CA ASP A 98 7.46 -13.93 -7.37
C ASP A 98 6.43 -13.07 -6.62
N LEU A 99 6.40 -11.74 -6.85
CA LEU A 99 5.43 -10.83 -6.24
C LEU A 99 4.00 -11.10 -6.74
N ALA A 100 3.87 -11.55 -8.00
CA ALA A 100 2.60 -11.87 -8.64
C ALA A 100 1.86 -13.05 -8.00
N VAL A 101 2.61 -14.00 -7.44
CA VAL A 101 2.08 -15.26 -6.91
C VAL A 101 1.73 -15.15 -5.43
N ARG A 102 2.22 -14.12 -4.73
CA ARG A 102 1.98 -13.96 -3.28
C ARG A 102 0.52 -13.64 -3.00
N ASP A 103 -0.03 -14.35 -2.03
CA ASP A 103 -1.35 -14.06 -1.47
C ASP A 103 -1.24 -12.91 -0.46
N THR A 104 -2.06 -11.88 -0.64
CA THR A 104 -2.18 -10.72 0.25
C THR A 104 -3.18 -10.98 1.39
N GLY A 105 -3.81 -12.16 1.42
CA GLY A 105 -4.85 -12.51 2.36
C GLY A 105 -6.20 -11.86 2.01
N PRO A 106 -7.28 -12.25 2.72
CA PRO A 106 -8.60 -11.70 2.46
C PRO A 106 -8.64 -10.20 2.78
N LEU A 107 -9.31 -9.43 1.93
CA LEU A 107 -9.60 -8.02 2.18
C LEU A 107 -10.40 -7.92 3.50
N SER A 108 -9.89 -7.15 4.46
CA SER A 108 -10.49 -6.97 5.78
C SER A 108 -10.51 -5.50 6.17
N HIS A 109 -11.68 -4.99 6.59
CA HIS A 109 -11.88 -3.59 6.99
C HIS A 109 -11.18 -3.23 8.31
N SER A 110 -10.81 -4.23 9.11
CA SER A 110 -10.08 -4.04 10.36
C SER A 110 -8.57 -4.04 10.15
N ARG A 111 -8.10 -4.43 8.96
CA ARG A 111 -6.66 -4.56 8.62
C ARG A 111 -6.33 -3.64 7.46
N TRP A 112 -6.14 -2.36 7.77
CA TRP A 112 -5.87 -1.32 6.76
C TRP A 112 -4.57 -1.55 6.00
N LEU A 113 -3.56 -2.20 6.60
CA LEU A 113 -2.36 -2.64 5.88
C LEU A 113 -2.68 -3.65 4.77
N THR A 114 -3.60 -4.59 5.01
CA THR A 114 -4.04 -5.54 3.97
C THR A 114 -4.79 -4.82 2.85
N CYS A 115 -5.65 -3.84 3.20
CA CYS A 115 -6.31 -2.99 2.21
C CYS A 115 -5.30 -2.18 1.38
N ALA A 116 -4.29 -1.58 2.02
CA ALA A 116 -3.22 -0.86 1.35
C ALA A 116 -2.47 -1.76 0.36
N ASN A 117 -2.09 -2.98 0.77
CA ASN A 117 -1.45 -3.96 -0.10
C ASN A 117 -2.33 -4.30 -1.33
N TRP A 118 -3.65 -4.42 -1.15
CA TRP A 118 -4.60 -4.62 -2.25
C TRP A 118 -4.67 -3.42 -3.21
N VAL A 119 -4.64 -2.20 -2.69
CA VAL A 119 -4.61 -0.96 -3.51
C VAL A 119 -3.32 -0.87 -4.33
N LEU A 120 -2.17 -1.17 -3.73
CA LEU A 120 -0.89 -1.19 -4.44
C LEU A 120 -0.88 -2.28 -5.53
N ARG A 121 -1.43 -3.46 -5.23
CA ARG A 121 -1.57 -4.56 -6.20
C ARG A 121 -2.48 -4.18 -7.37
N LEU A 122 -3.58 -3.47 -7.09
CA LEU A 122 -4.48 -2.95 -8.11
C LEU A 122 -3.75 -1.97 -9.04
N PHE A 123 -2.93 -1.07 -8.49
CA PHE A 123 -2.16 -0.10 -9.25
C PHE A 123 -1.22 -0.78 -10.26
N ILE A 124 -0.42 -1.74 -9.80
CA ILE A 124 0.52 -2.46 -10.69
C ILE A 124 -0.16 -3.45 -11.65
N SER A 125 -1.47 -3.66 -11.50
CA SER A 125 -2.28 -4.45 -12.43
C SER A 125 -2.97 -3.57 -13.49
N GLN A 126 -2.65 -2.27 -13.56
CA GLN A 126 -3.23 -1.31 -14.50
C GLN A 126 -2.15 -0.62 -15.34
N SER A 127 -2.28 -0.67 -16.66
CA SER A 127 -1.39 0.04 -17.59
C SER A 127 -1.61 1.56 -17.57
N SER A 128 -2.80 2.00 -17.14
CA SER A 128 -3.17 3.41 -17.02
C SER A 128 -4.02 3.60 -15.77
N PRO A 129 -3.38 3.78 -14.59
CA PRO A 129 -4.10 3.95 -13.33
C PRO A 129 -4.75 5.34 -13.24
N THR A 130 -5.96 5.39 -12.68
CA THR A 130 -6.70 6.64 -12.45
C THR A 130 -5.98 7.58 -11.48
N SER A 131 -6.23 8.89 -11.58
CA SER A 131 -5.71 9.91 -10.66
C SER A 131 -5.96 9.57 -9.18
N GLU A 132 -7.16 9.10 -8.86
CA GLU A 132 -7.60 8.74 -7.52
C GLU A 132 -6.79 7.55 -6.98
N LEU A 133 -6.54 6.56 -7.83
CA LEU A 133 -5.68 5.43 -7.49
C LEU A 133 -4.23 5.87 -7.28
N LYS A 134 -3.70 6.77 -8.12
CA LYS A 134 -2.37 7.36 -7.94
C LYS A 134 -2.26 8.15 -6.62
N MET A 135 -3.32 8.85 -6.21
CA MET A 135 -3.37 9.56 -4.92
C MET A 135 -3.31 8.59 -3.74
N LEU A 136 -4.07 7.49 -3.78
CA LEU A 136 -4.04 6.47 -2.74
C LEU A 136 -2.67 5.80 -2.62
N VAL A 137 -2.06 5.44 -3.75
CA VAL A 137 -0.71 4.85 -3.78
C VAL A 137 0.30 5.82 -3.16
N ASN A 138 0.28 7.09 -3.55
CA ASN A 138 1.17 8.09 -2.96
C ASN A 138 0.96 8.24 -1.45
N CYS A 139 -0.29 8.26 -0.98
CA CYS A 139 -0.58 8.29 0.45
C CYS A 139 0.00 7.06 1.14
N ILE A 140 -0.27 5.85 0.63
CA ILE A 140 0.24 4.61 1.22
C ILE A 140 1.78 4.64 1.28
N MET A 141 2.43 5.01 0.20
CA MET A 141 3.90 5.03 0.14
C MET A 141 4.48 6.05 1.12
N LYS A 142 3.92 7.26 1.22
CA LYS A 142 4.39 8.27 2.20
C LYS A 142 4.11 7.89 3.66
N THR A 143 3.11 7.06 3.88
CA THR A 143 2.60 6.74 5.22
C THR A 143 3.17 5.43 5.76
N TYR A 144 3.49 4.48 4.89
CA TYR A 144 3.95 3.14 5.27
C TYR A 144 5.32 2.77 4.71
N ALA A 145 5.83 3.44 3.67
CA ALA A 145 7.20 3.22 3.24
C ALA A 145 8.13 3.98 4.20
N PRO A 146 9.05 3.27 4.87
CA PRO A 146 10.05 3.89 5.73
C PRO A 146 11.08 4.60 4.86
N VAL A 147 11.21 5.91 5.07
CA VAL A 147 12.36 6.73 4.68
C VAL A 147 13.47 6.60 5.71
#